data_AF-A0A2N4XGK5-F1
#
_entry.id   AF-A0A2N4XGK5-F1
#
_cell.length_a   1.000
_cell.length_b   1.000
_cell.length_c   1.000
_cell.angle_alpha   90.00
_cell.angle_beta   90.00
_cell.angle_gamma   90.00
#
_symmetry.space_group_name_H-M   'P 1'
#
loop_
_entity.id
_entity.type
_entity.pdbx_description
1 polymer ?
#
loop_
_entity_poly.entity_id
_entity_poly.type
_entity_poly.pdbx_seq_one_letter_code
_entity_poly.pdbx_strand_id
1 'polypeptide(L)'
;MKKLYLLFVMALASGCVPHLDDENTNKKVMGYKPVYIDYASARKIEVQKARSLSHPGKIYIKGNYLYVGEAGEGIHIFDNTDKASPKPVAFISIPVNKDISIKGNILYADNADDLVTIDISDLQKIKVLKRIEKAFPFPSFPNEIGWFECVNPNKGYVKGWEYVELLNPKCRR
;
A
#
# COMPACT_ATOMS: atom_id res chain seq x y z
N MET A 1 -33.30 -78.33 25.83
CA MET A 1 -31.90 -78.05 26.21
C MET A 1 -31.08 -78.13 24.92
N LYS A 2 -30.37 -77.16 24.35
CA LYS A 2 -29.84 -75.85 24.77
C LYS A 2 -30.03 -74.87 23.59
N LYS A 3 -30.26 -73.59 23.92
CA LYS A 3 -30.45 -72.47 22.99
C LYS A 3 -29.14 -72.12 22.29
N LEU A 4 -29.14 -71.88 20.98
CA LEU A 4 -28.02 -71.26 20.26
C LEU A 4 -28.43 -69.83 19.89
N TYR A 5 -27.87 -68.86 20.61
CA TYR A 5 -28.19 -67.44 20.48
C TYR A 5 -27.43 -66.83 19.30
N LEU A 6 -28.14 -66.08 18.46
CA LEU A 6 -27.58 -65.08 17.54
C LEU A 6 -26.77 -64.06 18.36
N LEU A 7 -25.46 -63.98 18.11
CA LEU A 7 -24.63 -62.89 18.61
C LEU A 7 -24.51 -61.83 17.50
N PHE A 8 -25.40 -60.85 17.61
CA PHE A 8 -25.38 -59.59 16.88
C PHE A 8 -24.13 -58.81 17.31
N VAL A 9 -23.12 -58.75 16.43
CA VAL A 9 -21.90 -57.96 16.65
C VAL A 9 -22.27 -56.49 16.52
N MET A 10 -22.55 -55.86 17.66
CA MET A 10 -22.87 -54.44 17.77
C MET A 10 -21.58 -53.64 17.54
N ALA A 11 -21.55 -52.94 16.41
CA ALA A 11 -20.47 -52.07 16.00
C ALA A 11 -20.26 -50.93 17.02
N LEU A 12 -19.19 -51.03 17.81
CA LEU A 12 -18.63 -49.89 18.52
C LEU A 12 -17.75 -49.13 17.54
N ALA A 13 -18.38 -48.34 16.67
CA ALA A 13 -17.71 -47.22 16.04
C ALA A 13 -17.41 -46.22 17.15
N SER A 14 -16.24 -46.33 17.76
CA SER A 14 -15.60 -45.24 18.49
C SER A 14 -15.29 -44.15 17.47
N GLY A 15 -16.32 -43.37 17.12
CA GLY A 15 -16.14 -42.13 16.41
C GLY A 15 -15.27 -41.25 17.27
N CYS A 16 -14.06 -40.96 16.78
CA CYS A 16 -13.34 -39.78 17.21
C CYS A 16 -14.25 -38.58 16.89
N VAL A 17 -15.04 -38.14 17.87
CA VAL A 17 -15.51 -36.76 17.89
C VAL A 17 -14.22 -35.95 17.97
N PRO A 18 -13.87 -35.14 16.95
CA PRO A 18 -12.78 -34.19 17.11
C PRO A 18 -13.21 -33.32 18.29
N HIS A 19 -12.48 -33.42 19.40
CA HIS A 19 -12.60 -32.45 20.48
C HIS A 19 -12.45 -31.08 19.83
N LEU A 20 -13.49 -30.26 19.89
CA LEU A 20 -13.43 -28.85 19.55
C LEU A 20 -12.75 -28.12 20.73
N ASP A 21 -11.51 -28.51 21.01
CA ASP A 21 -10.57 -27.78 21.85
C ASP A 21 -9.59 -27.21 20.82
N ASP A 22 -9.56 -25.92 20.49
CA ASP A 22 -9.29 -24.82 21.40
C ASP A 22 -9.82 -23.53 20.75
N GLU A 23 -10.69 -22.78 21.45
CA GLU A 23 -11.04 -21.41 21.09
C GLU A 23 -9.88 -20.42 21.36
N ASN A 24 -8.67 -20.92 21.61
CA ASN A 24 -7.50 -20.13 21.96
C ASN A 24 -6.18 -20.74 21.43
N THR A 25 -6.07 -20.95 20.12
CA THR A 25 -4.74 -21.22 19.54
C THR A 25 -4.09 -19.92 19.10
N ASN A 26 -2.87 -19.66 19.60
CA ASN A 26 -1.94 -18.66 19.06
C ASN A 26 -1.53 -19.04 17.65
N LYS A 27 -2.47 -19.05 16.70
CA LYS A 27 -2.26 -19.44 15.32
C LYS A 27 -1.39 -18.40 14.65
N LYS A 28 -0.14 -18.79 14.44
CA LYS A 28 0.86 -18.03 13.70
C LYS A 28 0.77 -18.37 12.22
N VAL A 29 0.61 -17.36 11.39
CA VAL A 29 0.63 -17.51 9.93
C VAL A 29 1.47 -16.40 9.32
N MET A 30 2.18 -16.69 8.24
CA MET A 30 2.81 -15.63 7.46
C MET A 30 1.73 -14.81 6.75
N GLY A 31 1.87 -13.50 6.77
CA GLY A 31 0.92 -12.57 6.18
C GLY A 31 1.42 -11.15 6.16
N TYR A 32 0.54 -10.22 5.80
CA TYR A 32 0.88 -8.82 5.59
C TYR A 32 0.44 -7.93 6.74
N LYS A 33 1.38 -7.19 7.31
CA LYS A 33 1.13 -6.16 8.33
C LYS A 33 1.11 -4.78 7.68
N PRO A 34 0.05 -3.97 7.89
CA PRO A 34 -0.04 -2.64 7.31
C PRO A 34 0.97 -1.68 7.96
N VAL A 35 1.68 -0.95 7.12
CA VAL A 35 2.55 0.16 7.50
C VAL A 35 1.78 1.47 7.30
N TYR A 36 1.62 2.24 8.36
CA TYR A 36 0.79 3.44 8.35
C TYR A 36 1.57 4.75 8.15
N ILE A 37 0.86 5.76 7.67
CA ILE A 37 1.18 7.18 7.75
C ILE A 37 -0.08 7.92 8.22
N ASP A 38 0.06 8.84 9.16
CA ASP A 38 -1.09 9.62 9.63
C ASP A 38 -1.64 10.55 8.53
N TYR A 39 -2.92 10.91 8.64
CA TYR A 39 -3.61 11.70 7.63
C TYR A 39 -2.97 13.07 7.37
N ALA A 40 -2.45 13.73 8.40
CA ALA A 40 -1.85 15.05 8.25
C ALA A 40 -0.49 14.97 7.53
N SER A 41 0.36 14.04 7.94
CA SER A 41 1.64 13.77 7.29
C SER A 41 1.46 13.30 5.85
N ALA A 42 0.46 12.46 5.56
CA ALA A 42 0.17 12.00 4.20
C ALA A 42 -0.20 13.15 3.25
N ARG A 43 -0.83 14.21 3.77
CA ARG A 43 -1.25 15.39 2.99
C ARG A 43 -0.17 16.47 2.91
N LYS A 44 0.98 16.28 3.56
CA LYS A 44 2.10 17.24 3.53
C LYS A 44 2.87 17.10 2.21
N ILE A 45 2.63 18.04 1.30
CA ILE A 45 3.31 18.11 -0.01
C ILE A 45 4.33 19.25 0.04
N GLU A 46 5.59 18.95 -0.29
CA GLU A 46 6.67 19.93 -0.22
C GLU A 46 7.81 19.64 -1.19
N VAL A 47 8.56 20.68 -1.55
CA VAL A 47 9.82 20.53 -2.29
C VAL A 47 10.94 20.22 -1.31
N GLN A 48 11.74 19.23 -1.65
CA GLN A 48 12.92 18.79 -0.92
C GLN A 48 14.14 18.84 -1.83
N LYS A 49 15.33 18.76 -1.21
CA LYS A 49 16.58 18.61 -1.97
C LYS A 49 16.51 17.33 -2.80
N ALA A 50 17.14 17.38 -3.97
CA ALA A 50 17.26 16.20 -4.80
C ALA A 50 17.97 15.07 -4.05
N ARG A 51 17.55 13.84 -4.33
CA ARG A 51 18.06 12.62 -3.71
C ARG A 51 18.13 11.51 -4.76
N SER A 52 18.84 10.44 -4.45
CA SER A 52 18.96 9.28 -5.35
C SER A 52 17.62 8.57 -5.53
N LEU A 53 17.43 7.97 -6.70
CA LEU A 53 16.31 7.07 -6.98
C LEU A 53 16.42 5.81 -6.12
N SER A 54 15.29 5.29 -5.62
CA SER A 54 15.23 4.00 -4.93
C SER A 54 14.35 2.99 -5.68
N HIS A 55 13.08 3.33 -5.88
CA HIS A 55 12.06 2.51 -6.54
C HIS A 55 11.37 3.36 -7.62
N PRO A 56 12.12 3.73 -8.68
CA PRO A 56 11.61 4.61 -9.72
C PRO A 56 10.43 3.99 -10.45
N GLY A 57 9.40 4.80 -10.67
CA GLY A 57 8.20 4.46 -11.43
C GLY A 57 8.21 5.08 -12.82
N LYS A 58 7.04 5.57 -13.25
CA LYS A 58 6.86 6.19 -14.56
C LYS A 58 7.68 7.47 -14.70
N ILE A 59 8.06 7.75 -15.95
CA ILE A 59 8.82 8.94 -16.36
C ILE A 59 7.93 9.81 -17.22
N TYR A 60 7.88 11.10 -16.92
CA TYR A 60 7.20 12.12 -17.72
C TYR A 60 8.21 13.18 -18.19
N ILE A 61 8.02 13.69 -19.40
CA ILE A 61 8.86 14.73 -19.98
C ILE A 61 8.01 15.99 -20.18
N LYS A 62 8.49 17.13 -19.67
CA LYS A 62 7.89 18.44 -19.94
C LYS A 62 9.00 19.45 -20.18
N GLY A 63 9.08 19.96 -21.40
CA GLY A 63 10.18 20.83 -21.82
C GLY A 63 11.52 20.10 -21.67
N ASN A 64 12.47 20.73 -20.99
CA ASN A 64 13.78 20.15 -20.70
C ASN A 64 13.82 19.36 -19.39
N TYR A 65 12.70 19.10 -18.73
CA TYR A 65 12.71 18.42 -17.43
C TYR A 65 12.13 17.00 -17.52
N LEU A 66 12.75 16.08 -16.78
CA LEU A 66 12.21 14.75 -16.48
C LEU A 66 11.57 14.77 -15.10
N TYR A 67 10.43 14.11 -14.99
CA TYR A 67 9.69 13.88 -13.76
C TYR A 67 9.60 12.37 -13.58
N VAL A 68 10.35 11.83 -12.62
CA VAL A 68 10.43 10.39 -12.37
C VAL A 68 9.72 10.10 -11.07
N GLY A 69 8.64 9.31 -11.12
CA GLY A 69 7.93 8.90 -9.91
C GLY A 69 8.83 8.07 -8.98
N GLU A 70 8.65 8.22 -7.68
CA GLU A 70 9.22 7.39 -6.62
C GLU A 70 8.05 6.73 -5.88
N ALA A 71 7.95 5.41 -5.96
CA ALA A 71 6.76 4.68 -5.54
C ALA A 71 6.37 5.00 -4.08
N GLY A 72 5.21 5.63 -3.88
CA GLY A 72 4.68 5.97 -2.56
C GLY A 72 5.31 7.19 -1.89
N GLU A 73 6.27 7.87 -2.52
CA GLU A 73 7.01 8.98 -1.89
C GLU A 73 6.90 10.32 -2.63
N GLY A 74 6.76 10.30 -3.96
CA GLY A 74 6.64 11.52 -4.76
C GLY A 74 7.38 11.47 -6.09
N ILE A 75 8.07 12.56 -6.44
CA ILE A 75 8.56 12.80 -7.81
C ILE A 75 9.95 13.40 -7.79
N HIS A 76 10.90 12.75 -8.44
CA HIS A 76 12.22 13.30 -8.73
C HIS A 76 12.17 14.19 -9.96
N ILE A 77 12.86 15.32 -9.90
CA ILE A 77 12.99 16.24 -11.03
C ILE A 77 14.44 16.29 -11.48
N PHE A 78 14.64 16.09 -12.78
CA PHE A 78 15.93 16.22 -13.43
C PHE A 78 15.87 17.27 -14.54
N ASP A 79 16.89 18.11 -14.63
CA ASP A 79 17.20 18.89 -15.83
C ASP A 79 17.82 17.96 -16.87
N ASN A 80 17.17 17.89 -18.02
CA ASN A 80 17.50 17.03 -19.16
C ASN A 80 17.80 17.86 -20.40
N THR A 81 18.37 19.06 -20.22
CA THR A 81 18.92 19.89 -21.29
C THR A 81 20.04 19.16 -22.02
N ASP A 82 20.94 18.50 -21.29
CA ASP A 82 21.86 17.50 -21.84
C ASP A 82 21.25 16.09 -21.66
N LYS A 83 20.74 15.53 -22.75
CA LYS A 83 20.05 14.22 -22.74
C LYS A 83 20.98 13.05 -22.41
N ALA A 84 22.28 13.22 -22.60
CA ALA A 84 23.26 12.19 -22.25
C ALA A 84 23.61 12.23 -20.76
N SER A 85 23.33 13.34 -20.06
CA SER A 85 23.69 13.55 -18.66
C SER A 85 22.63 14.39 -17.91
N PRO A 86 21.46 13.81 -17.59
CA PRO A 86 20.43 14.50 -16.81
C PRO A 86 20.93 14.84 -15.40
N LYS A 87 20.65 16.05 -14.93
CA LYS A 87 21.11 16.57 -13.64
C LYS A 87 19.98 16.64 -12.62
N PRO A 88 20.13 16.12 -11.39
CA PRO A 88 19.10 16.21 -10.37
C PRO A 88 18.87 17.67 -9.94
N VAL A 89 17.60 18.07 -9.84
CA VAL A 89 17.19 19.46 -9.50
C VAL A 89 16.51 19.52 -8.15
N ALA A 90 15.49 18.70 -7.95
CA ALA A 90 14.67 18.71 -6.73
C ALA A 90 13.90 17.38 -6.59
N PHE A 91 13.30 17.19 -5.42
CA PHE A 91 12.32 16.14 -5.18
C PHE A 91 11.03 16.77 -4.66
N ILE A 92 9.89 16.55 -5.33
CA ILE A 92 8.58 16.93 -4.80
C ILE A 92 8.05 15.75 -4.00
N SER A 93 8.03 15.87 -2.67
CA SER A 93 7.43 14.86 -1.81
C SER A 93 5.91 14.92 -1.92
N ILE A 94 5.32 13.79 -2.31
CA ILE A 94 3.89 13.55 -2.33
C ILE A 94 3.68 12.18 -1.70
N PRO A 95 3.49 12.10 -0.38
CA PRO A 95 3.36 10.82 0.31
C PRO A 95 2.20 9.99 -0.27
N VAL A 96 2.37 8.67 -0.34
CA VAL A 96 1.33 7.76 -0.86
C VAL A 96 0.90 8.11 -2.31
N ASN A 97 1.80 8.71 -3.10
CA ASN A 97 1.62 8.92 -4.53
C ASN A 97 1.90 7.63 -5.31
N LYS A 98 1.06 7.31 -6.30
CA LYS A 98 1.27 6.18 -7.22
C LYS A 98 1.44 6.63 -8.66
N ASP A 99 0.77 7.71 -9.07
CA ASP A 99 0.83 8.20 -10.44
C ASP A 99 0.68 9.72 -10.53
N ILE A 100 1.14 10.25 -11.65
CA ILE A 100 1.08 11.68 -11.96
C ILE A 100 0.68 11.89 -13.41
N SER A 101 0.23 13.09 -13.74
CA SER A 101 0.10 13.57 -15.11
C SER A 101 0.42 15.05 -15.15
N ILE A 102 0.86 15.56 -16.30
CA ILE A 102 1.29 16.96 -16.43
C ILE A 102 0.61 17.58 -17.64
N LYS A 103 -0.03 18.74 -17.44
CA LYS A 103 -0.59 19.57 -18.51
C LYS A 103 -0.19 21.02 -18.30
N GLY A 104 0.66 21.55 -19.18
CA GLY A 104 1.24 22.88 -19.01
C GLY A 104 2.06 22.94 -17.71
N ASN A 105 1.76 23.90 -16.84
CA ASN A 105 2.40 24.03 -15.52
C ASN A 105 1.67 23.30 -14.41
N ILE A 106 0.60 22.56 -14.71
CA ILE A 106 -0.17 21.87 -13.68
C ILE A 106 0.19 20.40 -13.68
N LEU A 107 0.68 19.95 -12.53
CA LEU A 107 0.90 18.55 -12.19
C LEU A 107 -0.33 18.04 -11.45
N TYR A 108 -0.90 16.94 -11.94
CA TYR A 108 -1.98 16.20 -11.33
C TYR A 108 -1.34 14.98 -10.68
N ALA A 109 -1.62 14.73 -9.40
CA ALA A 109 -1.10 13.59 -8.68
C ALA A 109 -2.21 12.96 -7.85
N ASP A 110 -2.21 11.64 -7.75
CA ASP A 110 -2.91 11.01 -6.65
C ASP A 110 -2.10 11.20 -5.36
N ASN A 111 -2.81 11.33 -4.24
CA ASN A 111 -2.22 11.44 -2.92
C ASN A 111 -3.14 10.68 -1.97
N ALA A 112 -2.80 9.41 -1.74
CA ALA A 112 -3.70 8.44 -1.13
C ALA A 112 -5.02 8.28 -1.91
N ASP A 113 -6.16 8.64 -1.33
CA ASP A 113 -7.48 8.65 -1.99
C ASP A 113 -7.84 9.99 -2.65
N ASP A 114 -6.98 10.99 -2.53
CA ASP A 114 -7.24 12.32 -3.05
C ASP A 114 -6.62 12.51 -4.45
N LEU A 115 -7.22 13.40 -5.24
CA LEU A 115 -6.59 13.98 -6.43
C LEU A 115 -6.13 15.40 -6.09
N VAL A 116 -4.84 15.69 -6.30
CA VAL A 116 -4.26 17.02 -6.08
C VAL A 116 -3.74 17.61 -7.37
N THR A 117 -3.91 18.93 -7.52
CA THR A 117 -3.30 19.70 -8.61
C THR A 117 -2.28 20.66 -8.03
N ILE A 118 -1.09 20.68 -8.61
CA ILE A 118 0.08 21.40 -8.12
C ILE A 118 0.61 22.27 -9.27
N ASP A 119 0.81 23.56 -9.02
CA ASP A 119 1.56 24.44 -9.91
C ASP A 119 3.05 24.15 -9.78
N ILE A 120 3.66 23.79 -10.90
CA ILE A 120 5.08 23.48 -11.06
C ILE A 120 5.76 24.46 -12.02
N SER A 121 5.27 25.72 -12.11
CA SER A 121 5.95 26.78 -12.86
C SER A 121 7.30 27.16 -12.25
N ASP A 122 7.43 27.05 -10.93
CA ASP A 122 8.68 27.19 -10.18
C ASP A 122 8.96 25.89 -9.43
N LEU A 123 10.01 25.17 -9.84
CA LEU A 123 10.37 23.86 -9.32
C LEU A 123 10.99 23.92 -7.91
N GLN A 124 11.39 25.09 -7.44
CA GLN A 124 11.87 25.30 -6.07
C GLN A 124 10.74 25.72 -5.13
N LYS A 125 9.62 26.21 -5.67
CA LYS A 125 8.48 26.70 -4.92
C LYS A 125 7.15 26.33 -5.57
N ILE A 126 6.78 25.06 -5.40
CA ILE A 126 5.51 24.54 -5.88
C ILE A 126 4.33 25.11 -5.08
N LYS A 127 3.14 25.15 -5.70
CA LYS A 127 1.90 25.57 -5.03
C LYS A 127 0.80 24.53 -5.24
N VAL A 128 0.29 23.95 -4.15
CA VAL A 128 -0.94 23.14 -4.22
C VAL A 128 -2.10 24.07 -4.55
N LEU A 129 -2.79 23.82 -5.67
CA LEU A 129 -3.88 24.65 -6.16
C LEU A 129 -5.25 24.15 -5.73
N LYS A 130 -5.46 22.83 -5.80
CA LYS A 130 -6.74 22.19 -5.49
C LYS A 130 -6.51 20.76 -5.01
N ARG A 131 -7.38 20.33 -4.11
CA ARG A 131 -7.52 18.94 -3.66
C ARG A 131 -8.98 18.54 -3.84
N ILE A 132 -9.19 17.40 -4.48
CA ILE A 132 -10.49 16.73 -4.53
C ILE A 132 -10.33 15.52 -3.61
N GLU A 133 -10.98 15.59 -2.46
CA GLU A 133 -10.86 14.53 -1.46
C GLU A 133 -11.62 13.28 -1.89
N LYS A 134 -11.08 12.10 -1.58
CA LYS A 134 -11.72 10.80 -1.87
C LYS A 134 -12.13 10.65 -3.35
N ALA A 135 -11.29 11.18 -4.24
CA ALA A 135 -11.47 11.04 -5.68
C ALA A 135 -11.30 9.58 -6.15
N PHE A 136 -10.57 8.77 -5.38
CA PHE A 136 -10.26 7.39 -5.71
C PHE A 136 -10.59 6.44 -4.54
N PRO A 137 -10.97 5.18 -4.83
CA PRO A 137 -11.03 4.16 -3.79
C PRO A 137 -9.63 3.84 -3.26
N PHE A 138 -9.48 3.80 -1.93
CA PHE A 138 -8.23 3.37 -1.29
C PHE A 138 -8.29 1.89 -0.91
N PRO A 139 -7.31 1.06 -1.29
CA PRO A 139 -7.34 -0.36 -0.97
C PRO A 139 -7.19 -0.59 0.54
N SER A 140 -8.03 -1.47 1.08
CA SER A 140 -7.99 -1.91 2.48
C SER A 140 -7.33 -3.29 2.64
N PHE A 141 -6.54 -3.72 1.65
CA PHE A 141 -5.91 -5.03 1.58
C PHE A 141 -4.58 -4.97 0.80
N PRO A 142 -3.63 -5.89 1.05
CA PRO A 142 -2.36 -6.00 0.30
C PRO A 142 -2.61 -6.45 -1.14
N ASN A 143 -1.66 -6.23 -2.05
CA ASN A 143 -1.81 -6.63 -3.46
C ASN A 143 -1.83 -8.16 -3.64
N GLU A 144 -1.10 -8.84 -2.77
CA GLU A 144 -0.88 -10.27 -2.76
C GLU A 144 -2.02 -11.01 -2.03
N ILE A 145 -2.33 -12.22 -2.51
CA ILE A 145 -3.34 -13.09 -1.89
C ILE A 145 -2.75 -13.69 -0.61
N GLY A 146 -3.46 -13.58 0.51
CA GLY A 146 -2.97 -14.09 1.79
C GLY A 146 -3.68 -13.51 2.99
N TRP A 147 -3.23 -13.92 4.18
CA TRP A 147 -3.68 -13.35 5.45
C TRP A 147 -3.04 -11.98 5.67
N PHE A 148 -3.78 -11.07 6.30
CA PHE A 148 -3.27 -9.75 6.67
C PHE A 148 -3.92 -9.25 7.96
N GLU A 149 -3.25 -8.33 8.65
CA GLU A 149 -3.89 -7.61 9.77
C GLU A 149 -4.94 -6.65 9.19
N CYS A 150 -6.16 -6.72 9.70
CA CYS A 150 -7.22 -5.83 9.26
C CYS A 150 -6.82 -4.36 9.41
N VAL A 151 -7.07 -3.56 8.37
CA VAL A 151 -6.74 -2.14 8.36
C VAL A 151 -7.48 -1.42 9.48
N ASN A 152 -6.75 -0.62 10.24
CA ASN A 152 -7.29 0.23 11.29
C ASN A 152 -7.35 1.69 10.79
N PRO A 153 -8.54 2.23 10.49
CA PRO A 153 -8.67 3.58 9.94
C PRO A 153 -8.19 4.68 10.91
N ASN A 154 -8.13 4.41 12.21
CA ASN A 154 -7.65 5.39 13.19
C ASN A 154 -6.13 5.61 13.14
N LYS A 155 -5.38 4.77 12.40
CA LYS A 155 -3.93 4.90 12.24
C LYS A 155 -3.50 5.69 10.99
N GLY A 156 -4.45 6.11 10.15
CA GLY A 156 -4.18 6.82 8.89
C GLY A 156 -4.19 5.92 7.67
N TYR A 157 -3.49 6.34 6.61
CA TYR A 157 -3.40 5.57 5.38
C TYR A 157 -2.38 4.44 5.49
N VAL A 158 -2.67 3.31 4.85
CA VAL A 158 -1.70 2.24 4.66
C VAL A 158 -0.77 2.63 3.51
N LYS A 159 0.47 3.03 3.83
CA LYS A 159 1.49 3.38 2.83
C LYS A 159 2.25 2.17 2.30
N GLY A 160 2.11 1.01 2.91
CA GLY A 160 2.78 -0.21 2.50
C GLY A 160 2.38 -1.41 3.35
N TRP A 161 2.91 -2.57 2.99
CA TRP A 161 2.67 -3.82 3.68
C TRP A 161 3.99 -4.51 3.94
N GLU A 162 4.17 -5.03 5.15
CA GLU A 162 5.34 -5.78 5.57
C GLU A 162 4.96 -7.27 5.70
N TYR A 163 5.74 -8.16 5.10
CA TYR A 163 5.47 -9.60 5.17
C TYR A 163 6.12 -10.20 6.41
N VAL A 164 5.29 -10.59 7.39
CA VAL A 164 5.72 -11.00 8.73
C VAL A 164 4.87 -12.17 9.26
N GLU A 165 5.30 -12.77 10.37
CA GLU A 165 4.47 -13.70 11.12
C GLU A 165 3.37 -12.95 11.88
N LEU A 166 2.12 -13.25 11.55
CA LEU A 166 0.94 -12.68 12.19
C LEU A 166 0.36 -13.64 13.22
N LEU A 167 -0.09 -13.08 14.34
CA LEU A 167 -0.81 -13.81 15.37
C LEU A 167 -2.32 -13.63 15.16
N ASN A 168 -3.03 -14.72 14.89
CA ASN A 168 -4.48 -14.76 14.77
C ASN A 168 -5.08 -13.69 13.83
N PRO A 169 -4.58 -13.53 12.59
CA PRO A 169 -5.13 -12.53 11.68
C PRO A 169 -6.57 -12.87 11.30
N LYS A 170 -7.41 -11.83 11.24
CA LYS A 170 -8.84 -11.94 10.94
C LYS A 170 -9.16 -11.67 9.47
N CYS A 171 -8.27 -11.00 8.75
CA CYS A 171 -8.49 -10.58 7.37
C CYS A 171 -7.69 -11.43 6.39
N ARG A 172 -8.30 -11.73 5.25
CA ARG A 172 -7.71 -12.51 4.15
C ARG A 172 -8.21 -11.96 2.82
N ARG A 173 -7.31 -11.88 1.84
CA ARG A 173 -7.62 -11.51 0.45
C ARG A 173 -7.96 -12.75 -0.38
#